data_AF-A0AAV9XWQ7-F1
#
_entry.id   AF-A0AAV9XWQ7-F1
#
_cell.length_a   1.000
_cell.length_b   1.000
_cell.length_c   1.000
_cell.angle_alpha   90.00
_cell.angle_beta   90.00
_cell.angle_gamma   90.00
#
_symmetry.space_group_name_H-M   'P 1'
#
loop_
_entity.id
_entity.type
_entity.pdbx_description
1 polymer ?
#
loop_
_entity_poly.entity_id
_entity_poly.type
_entity_poly.pdbx_seq_one_letter_code
_entity_poly.pdbx_strand_id
1 'polypeptide(L)'
;MREAYIEIALEIGESWDKLKSIIQRSIGVINALIYNINLHLSNDILCKQLSERVIQSSNYMIINDYCDRIKNLCVELLGFLDQFHKNHFSDINKTIKWINDEYSFLNHLNCDKSEFMYANKRVLTLYKSLILCTSIENSYNVLYSIVSTIEKNIDYYVQYIIIKSEHNGNLCGGTTNTEFPLKTDIIDKFNELSNFVCYDGSGEVKTIRNYIENG
;
A
#
# COMPACT_ATOMS: atom_id res chain seq x y z
N MET A 1 -3.27 11.09 33.17
CA MET A 1 -4.37 11.15 32.17
C MET A 1 -4.02 11.99 30.92
N ARG A 2 -3.06 12.94 30.96
CA ARG A 2 -2.70 13.79 29.79
C ARG A 2 -1.88 13.09 28.69
N GLU A 3 -1.39 11.86 28.89
CA GLU A 3 -0.51 11.18 27.92
C GLU A 3 -1.14 9.94 27.27
N ALA A 4 -2.41 9.66 27.55
CA ALA A 4 -3.12 8.50 27.01
C ALA A 4 -3.08 8.45 25.47
N TYR A 5 -3.10 9.60 24.80
CA TYR A 5 -2.99 9.67 23.33
C TYR A 5 -1.58 9.39 22.80
N ILE A 6 -0.53 9.58 23.62
CA ILE A 6 0.84 9.19 23.26
C ILE A 6 0.99 7.66 23.38
N GLU A 7 0.40 7.05 24.41
CA GLU A 7 0.33 5.59 24.57
C GLU A 7 -0.47 4.94 23.43
N ILE A 8 -1.61 5.53 23.05
CA ILE A 8 -2.40 5.10 21.89
C ILE A 8 -1.57 5.20 20.59
N ALA A 9 -0.82 6.28 20.39
CA ALA A 9 0.07 6.41 19.23
C ALA A 9 1.12 5.28 19.19
N LEU A 10 1.66 4.89 20.34
CA LEU A 10 2.59 3.76 20.45
C LEU A 10 1.90 2.45 20.03
N GLU A 11 0.72 2.15 20.57
CA GLU A 11 -0.04 0.94 20.25
C GLU A 11 -0.36 0.86 18.74
N ILE A 12 -0.80 1.97 18.14
CA ILE A 12 -1.05 2.08 16.69
C ILE A 12 0.23 1.75 15.91
N GLY A 13 1.37 2.32 16.30
CA GLY A 13 2.66 2.08 15.66
C GLY A 13 3.12 0.63 15.75
N GLU A 14 2.97 -0.01 16.91
CA GLU A 14 3.31 -1.42 17.10
C GLU A 14 2.40 -2.36 16.31
N SER A 15 1.11 -2.03 16.23
CA SER A 15 0.15 -2.76 15.40
C SER A 15 0.49 -2.62 13.91
N TRP A 16 0.87 -1.42 13.47
CA TRP A 16 1.30 -1.17 12.10
C TRP A 16 2.58 -1.92 11.75
N ASP A 17 3.57 -1.99 12.64
CA ASP A 17 4.82 -2.72 12.38
C ASP A 17 4.58 -4.23 12.18
N LYS A 18 3.66 -4.82 12.95
CA LYS A 18 3.22 -6.21 12.73
C LYS A 18 2.59 -6.37 11.35
N LEU A 19 1.66 -5.46 10.99
CA LEU A 19 0.97 -5.49 9.70
C LEU A 19 1.91 -5.24 8.52
N LYS A 20 2.90 -4.37 8.67
CA LYS A 20 3.89 -4.01 7.64
C LYS A 20 4.59 -5.25 7.07
N SER A 21 4.95 -6.21 7.91
CA SER A 21 5.57 -7.46 7.46
C SER A 21 4.67 -8.27 6.52
N ILE A 22 3.37 -8.32 6.83
CA ILE A 22 2.34 -8.99 6.02
C ILE A 22 2.16 -8.23 4.70
N ILE A 23 2.02 -6.89 4.76
CA ILE A 23 1.91 -6.02 3.59
C ILE A 23 3.07 -6.26 2.62
N GLN A 24 4.31 -6.17 3.11
CA GLN A 24 5.52 -6.31 2.27
C GLN A 24 5.59 -7.69 1.60
N ARG A 25 5.27 -8.75 2.34
CA ARG A 25 5.23 -10.11 1.80
C ARG A 25 4.15 -10.24 0.72
N SER A 26 2.93 -9.82 1.01
CA SER A 26 1.81 -9.95 0.07
C SER A 26 2.04 -9.16 -1.21
N ILE A 27 2.51 -7.91 -1.11
CA ILE A 27 2.86 -7.09 -2.27
C ILE A 27 4.00 -7.72 -3.07
N GLY A 28 5.04 -8.23 -2.39
CA GLY A 28 6.14 -8.92 -3.07
C GLY A 28 5.68 -10.12 -3.90
N VAL A 29 4.75 -10.92 -3.36
CA VAL A 29 4.17 -12.07 -4.09
C VAL A 29 3.27 -11.60 -5.23
N ILE A 30 2.42 -10.59 -5.02
CA ILE A 30 1.55 -10.04 -6.08
C ILE A 30 2.41 -9.50 -7.24
N ASN A 31 3.45 -8.72 -6.94
CA ASN A 31 4.38 -8.19 -7.96
C ASN A 31 5.08 -9.32 -8.72
N ALA A 32 5.51 -10.39 -8.03
CA ALA A 32 6.12 -11.55 -8.69
C ALA A 32 5.14 -12.28 -9.62
N LEU A 33 3.86 -12.42 -9.23
CA LEU A 33 2.83 -13.01 -10.07
C LEU A 33 2.53 -12.14 -11.30
N ILE A 34 2.40 -10.82 -11.13
CA ILE A 34 2.22 -9.87 -12.24
C ILE A 34 3.41 -9.94 -13.21
N TYR A 35 4.64 -9.99 -12.67
CA TYR A 35 5.84 -10.15 -13.49
C TYR A 35 5.83 -11.46 -14.29
N ASN A 36 5.43 -12.58 -13.67
CA ASN A 36 5.33 -13.85 -14.36
C ASN A 36 4.25 -13.84 -15.45
N ILE A 37 3.09 -13.18 -15.21
CA ILE A 37 2.08 -12.97 -16.25
C ILE A 37 2.71 -12.24 -17.45
N ASN A 38 3.42 -11.13 -17.21
CA ASN A 38 4.10 -10.37 -18.25
C ASN A 38 5.13 -11.23 -19.00
N LEU A 39 5.87 -12.11 -18.32
CA LEU A 39 6.80 -13.04 -18.95
C LEU A 39 6.08 -14.05 -19.87
N HIS A 40 5.00 -14.68 -19.39
CA HIS A 40 4.22 -15.63 -20.19
C HIS A 40 3.59 -14.97 -21.42
N LEU A 41 3.19 -13.70 -21.30
CA LEU A 41 2.67 -12.91 -22.42
C LEU A 41 3.78 -12.44 -23.38
N SER A 42 4.98 -12.14 -22.88
CA SER A 42 6.12 -11.73 -23.72
C SER A 42 6.76 -12.89 -24.50
N ASN A 43 6.52 -14.13 -24.09
CA ASN A 43 7.13 -15.34 -24.68
C ASN A 43 6.44 -15.84 -25.97
N ASP A 44 5.63 -15.03 -26.63
CA ASP A 44 5.13 -15.28 -28.00
C ASP A 44 6.23 -15.26 -29.10
N ILE A 45 7.52 -15.20 -28.72
CA ILE A 45 8.65 -15.30 -29.65
C ILE A 45 8.99 -16.75 -30.05
N LEU A 46 8.45 -17.80 -29.41
CA LEU A 46 8.88 -19.19 -29.69
C LEU A 46 7.80 -20.23 -30.00
N CYS A 47 6.61 -19.85 -30.46
CA CYS A 47 5.65 -20.84 -30.99
C CYS A 47 4.93 -20.39 -32.28
N LYS A 48 5.69 -19.87 -33.25
CA LYS A 48 5.29 -19.93 -34.67
C LYS A 48 5.49 -21.31 -35.32
N GLN A 49 5.82 -22.37 -34.56
CA GLN A 49 6.24 -23.63 -35.19
C GLN A 49 5.64 -24.95 -34.72
N LEU A 50 4.91 -25.10 -33.61
CA LEU A 50 4.30 -26.42 -33.29
C LEU A 50 2.93 -26.29 -32.57
N SER A 51 1.87 -26.69 -33.29
CA SER A 51 0.46 -26.82 -32.86
C SER A 51 -0.13 -25.65 -32.04
N GLU A 52 -0.48 -24.57 -32.74
CA GLU A 52 -1.01 -23.31 -32.19
C GLU A 52 -2.23 -23.46 -31.26
N ARG A 53 -3.01 -24.54 -31.32
CA ARG A 53 -4.22 -24.68 -30.48
C ARG A 53 -4.01 -25.26 -29.08
N VAL A 54 -2.94 -26.02 -28.84
CA VAL A 54 -2.76 -26.73 -27.55
C VAL A 54 -1.91 -25.90 -26.58
N ILE A 55 -0.87 -25.22 -27.08
CA ILE A 55 0.07 -24.42 -26.25
C ILE A 55 -0.57 -23.11 -25.78
N GLN A 56 -1.43 -22.51 -26.61
CA GLN A 56 -2.22 -21.34 -26.23
C GLN A 56 -3.16 -21.65 -25.04
N SER A 57 -3.63 -22.89 -24.92
CA SER A 57 -4.51 -23.29 -23.80
C SER A 57 -3.79 -23.42 -22.46
N SER A 58 -2.53 -23.89 -22.44
CA SER A 58 -1.78 -24.10 -21.19
C SER A 58 -1.28 -22.78 -20.59
N ASN A 59 -0.80 -21.84 -21.41
CA ASN A 59 -0.38 -20.53 -20.93
C ASN A 59 -1.57 -19.72 -20.41
N TYR A 60 -2.72 -19.80 -21.09
CA TYR A 60 -3.94 -19.14 -20.64
C TYR A 60 -4.44 -19.69 -19.29
N MET A 61 -4.38 -21.01 -19.10
CA MET A 61 -4.69 -21.63 -17.79
C MET A 61 -3.75 -21.15 -16.68
N ILE A 62 -2.44 -21.06 -16.95
CA ILE A 62 -1.45 -20.56 -15.98
C ILE A 62 -1.71 -19.08 -15.64
N ILE A 63 -2.00 -18.25 -16.64
CA ILE A 63 -2.29 -16.83 -16.43
C ILE A 63 -3.56 -16.66 -15.59
N ASN A 64 -4.61 -17.43 -15.87
CA ASN A 64 -5.83 -17.39 -15.06
C ASN A 64 -5.57 -17.84 -13.61
N ASP A 65 -4.78 -18.90 -13.38
CA ASP A 65 -4.38 -19.30 -12.03
C ASP A 65 -3.62 -18.18 -11.30
N TYR A 66 -2.73 -17.48 -12.00
CA TYR A 66 -2.04 -16.32 -11.43
C TYR A 66 -2.98 -15.16 -11.12
N CYS A 67 -3.93 -14.84 -12.00
CA CYS A 67 -4.96 -13.82 -11.74
C CYS A 67 -5.78 -14.16 -10.49
N ASP A 68 -6.25 -15.40 -10.38
CA ASP A 68 -7.04 -15.84 -9.22
C ASP A 68 -6.23 -15.82 -7.93
N ARG A 69 -4.95 -16.22 -7.99
CA ARG A 69 -4.02 -16.10 -6.86
C ARG A 69 -3.80 -14.64 -6.46
N ILE A 70 -3.64 -13.73 -7.41
CA ILE A 70 -3.54 -12.29 -7.13
C ILE A 70 -4.80 -11.80 -6.43
N LYS A 71 -5.99 -12.12 -6.93
CA LYS A 71 -7.26 -11.73 -6.29
C LYS A 71 -7.34 -12.23 -4.85
N ASN A 72 -7.03 -13.50 -4.63
CA ASN A 72 -7.07 -14.10 -3.29
C ASN A 72 -6.10 -13.40 -2.32
N LEU A 73 -4.88 -13.11 -2.77
CA LEU A 73 -3.90 -12.35 -1.97
C LEU A 73 -4.37 -10.92 -1.69
N CYS A 74 -4.99 -10.26 -2.67
CA CYS A 74 -5.57 -8.93 -2.47
C CYS A 74 -6.72 -8.96 -1.46
N VAL A 75 -7.64 -9.93 -1.56
CA VAL A 75 -8.75 -10.10 -0.61
C VAL A 75 -8.23 -10.35 0.80
N GLU A 76 -7.24 -11.22 0.96
CA GLU A 76 -6.61 -11.49 2.26
C GLU A 76 -5.95 -10.23 2.82
N LEU A 77 -5.19 -9.50 2.00
CA LEU A 77 -4.54 -8.26 2.39
C LEU A 77 -5.54 -7.17 2.77
N LEU A 78 -6.63 -7.01 2.01
CA LEU A 78 -7.73 -6.11 2.35
C LEU A 78 -8.38 -6.48 3.68
N GLY A 79 -8.53 -7.78 3.97
CA GLY A 79 -9.04 -8.24 5.26
C GLY A 79 -8.16 -7.81 6.44
N PHE A 80 -6.84 -7.89 6.31
CA PHE A 80 -5.92 -7.39 7.34
C PHE A 80 -5.98 -5.87 7.49
N LEU A 81 -6.08 -5.14 6.37
CA LEU A 81 -6.23 -3.69 6.37
C LEU A 81 -7.54 -3.26 7.03
N ASP A 82 -8.65 -3.90 6.70
CA ASP A 82 -9.96 -3.64 7.30
C ASP A 82 -9.95 -3.87 8.81
N GLN A 83 -9.26 -4.92 9.27
CA GLN A 83 -9.11 -5.19 10.70
C GLN A 83 -8.30 -4.08 11.38
N PHE A 84 -7.20 -3.63 10.77
CA PHE A 84 -6.41 -2.51 11.28
C PHE A 84 -7.24 -1.22 11.34
N HIS A 85 -7.98 -0.92 10.29
CA HIS A 85 -8.87 0.24 10.25
C HIS A 85 -9.92 0.19 11.36
N LYS A 86 -10.62 -0.94 11.52
CA LYS A 86 -11.59 -1.12 12.61
C LYS A 86 -10.98 -0.89 13.99
N ASN A 87 -9.76 -1.36 14.21
CA ASN A 87 -9.09 -1.28 15.50
C ASN A 87 -8.53 0.12 15.79
N HIS A 88 -8.01 0.83 14.79
CA HIS A 88 -7.11 1.97 15.04
C HIS A 88 -7.50 3.28 14.36
N PHE A 89 -8.33 3.29 13.30
CA PHE A 89 -8.54 4.53 12.51
C PHE A 89 -9.27 5.64 13.28
N SER A 90 -10.20 5.27 14.16
CA SER A 90 -10.86 6.24 15.04
C SER A 90 -9.84 6.89 15.99
N ASP A 91 -8.90 6.10 16.49
CA ASP A 91 -7.93 6.55 17.46
C ASP A 91 -6.78 7.32 16.83
N ILE A 92 -6.38 6.99 15.59
CA ILE A 92 -5.51 7.84 14.75
C ILE A 92 -6.09 9.25 14.66
N ASN A 93 -7.35 9.37 14.25
CA ASN A 93 -8.00 10.67 14.06
C ASN A 93 -8.10 11.48 15.36
N LYS A 94 -8.49 10.82 16.46
CA LYS A 94 -8.54 11.48 17.78
C LYS A 94 -7.16 11.91 18.25
N THR A 95 -6.14 11.08 18.04
CA THR A 95 -4.75 11.35 18.44
C THR A 95 -4.19 12.54 17.67
N ILE A 96 -4.36 12.57 16.34
CA ILE A 96 -3.95 13.71 15.50
C ILE A 96 -4.62 15.00 15.98
N LYS A 97 -5.94 14.97 16.19
CA LYS A 97 -6.68 16.13 16.68
C LYS A 97 -6.15 16.61 18.03
N TRP A 98 -6.01 15.69 18.98
CA TRP A 98 -5.52 16.02 20.32
C TRP A 98 -4.11 16.63 20.28
N ILE A 99 -3.19 16.08 19.48
CA ILE A 99 -1.84 16.65 19.33
C ILE A 99 -1.89 18.07 18.76
N ASN A 100 -2.73 18.33 17.75
CA ASN A 100 -2.86 19.66 17.16
C ASN A 100 -3.46 20.69 18.15
N ASP A 101 -4.45 20.27 18.93
CA ASP A 101 -5.02 21.10 20.01
C ASP A 101 -3.93 21.43 21.04
N GLU A 102 -3.06 20.46 21.35
CA GLU A 102 -2.00 20.61 22.34
C GLU A 102 -0.85 21.50 21.86
N TYR A 103 -0.49 21.44 20.58
CA TYR A 103 0.41 22.41 19.97
C TYR A 103 -0.11 23.83 20.04
N SER A 104 -1.40 24.02 19.76
CA SER A 104 -2.03 25.32 19.83
C SER A 104 -1.96 25.89 21.25
N PHE A 105 -2.20 25.06 22.27
CA PHE A 105 -2.06 25.45 23.66
C PHE A 105 -0.61 25.83 24.03
N LEU A 106 0.38 25.03 23.60
CA LEU A 106 1.79 25.26 23.92
C LEU A 106 2.33 26.58 23.33
N ASN A 107 1.87 26.99 22.16
CA ASN A 107 2.26 28.27 21.54
C ASN A 107 1.83 29.52 22.33
N HIS A 108 0.93 29.37 23.30
CA HIS A 108 0.44 30.47 24.14
C HIS A 108 1.09 30.52 25.53
N LEU A 109 2.02 29.62 25.84
CA LEU A 109 2.69 29.57 27.15
C LEU A 109 4.07 30.25 27.09
N ASN A 110 4.28 31.23 27.98
CA ASN A 110 5.62 31.73 28.31
C ASN A 110 6.25 30.80 29.36
N CYS A 111 7.20 29.95 28.98
CA CYS A 111 7.85 29.00 29.90
C CYS A 111 9.21 29.48 30.42
N ASP A 112 9.49 29.19 31.68
CA ASP A 112 10.81 29.38 32.31
C ASP A 112 11.84 28.32 31.86
N LYS A 113 13.14 28.60 32.05
CA LYS A 113 14.28 27.81 31.51
C LYS A 113 14.32 26.31 31.90
N SER A 114 13.82 25.91 33.07
CA SER A 114 13.78 24.51 33.50
C SER A 114 12.57 23.75 32.92
N GLU A 115 11.44 24.44 32.72
CA GLU A 115 10.27 23.92 32.00
C GLU A 115 10.57 23.76 30.50
N PHE A 116 11.52 24.55 29.96
CA PHE A 116 11.95 24.50 28.57
C PHE A 116 12.53 23.14 28.14
N MET A 117 13.33 22.46 28.99
CA MET A 117 13.92 21.16 28.63
C MET A 117 12.91 20.01 28.67
N TYR A 118 12.01 19.98 29.66
CA TYR A 118 10.93 18.99 29.73
C TYR A 118 9.89 19.22 28.62
N ALA A 119 9.56 20.50 28.35
CA ALA A 119 8.76 20.89 27.20
C ALA A 119 9.37 20.40 25.88
N ASN A 120 10.69 20.49 25.69
CA ASN A 120 11.34 20.04 24.45
C ASN A 120 11.22 18.53 24.21
N LYS A 121 11.35 17.70 25.25
CA LYS A 121 11.16 16.24 25.11
C LYS A 121 9.71 15.90 24.77
N ARG A 122 8.76 16.48 25.50
CA ARG A 122 7.32 16.28 25.24
C ARG A 122 6.91 16.77 23.85
N VAL A 123 7.37 17.96 23.45
CA VAL A 123 7.13 18.54 22.11
C VAL A 123 7.69 17.63 21.00
N LEU A 124 8.89 17.07 21.19
CA LEU A 124 9.45 16.11 20.25
C LEU A 124 8.61 14.83 20.17
N THR A 125 8.14 14.31 21.30
CA THR A 125 7.27 13.12 21.33
C THR A 125 5.92 13.38 20.66
N LEU A 126 5.31 14.54 20.90
CA LEU A 126 4.08 14.97 20.21
C LEU A 126 4.31 15.04 18.69
N TYR A 127 5.45 15.59 18.27
CA TYR A 127 5.80 15.71 16.86
C TYR A 127 5.95 14.34 16.20
N LYS A 128 6.65 13.43 16.87
CA LYS A 128 6.85 12.06 16.40
C LYS A 128 5.56 11.25 16.39
N SER A 129 4.69 11.44 17.37
CA SER A 129 3.36 10.82 17.40
C SER A 129 2.47 11.31 16.24
N LEU A 130 2.54 12.60 15.91
CA LEU A 130 1.82 13.18 14.78
C LEU A 130 2.32 12.62 13.45
N ILE A 131 3.64 12.61 13.24
CA ILE A 131 4.25 12.02 12.03
C ILE A 131 3.82 10.56 11.89
N LEU A 132 3.91 9.78 12.97
CA LEU A 132 3.56 8.36 12.97
C LEU A 132 2.10 8.16 12.52
N CYS A 133 1.15 8.82 13.19
CA CYS A 133 -0.27 8.65 12.90
C CYS A 133 -0.63 9.11 11.48
N THR A 134 -0.16 10.28 11.07
CA THR A 134 -0.45 10.84 9.73
C THR A 134 0.19 10.01 8.60
N SER A 135 1.40 9.50 8.81
CA SER A 135 2.09 8.68 7.81
C SER A 135 1.47 7.29 7.69
N ILE A 136 1.03 6.70 8.81
CA ILE A 136 0.26 5.44 8.82
C ILE A 136 -1.07 5.61 8.08
N GLU A 137 -1.83 6.66 8.38
CA GLU A 137 -3.10 6.96 7.71
C GLU A 137 -2.93 7.10 6.19
N ASN A 138 -1.94 7.87 5.76
CA ASN A 138 -1.64 8.06 4.35
C ASN A 138 -1.19 6.75 3.68
N SER A 139 -0.29 6.00 4.32
CA SER A 139 0.20 4.72 3.78
C SER A 139 -0.93 3.71 3.66
N TYR A 140 -1.83 3.64 4.65
CA TYR A 140 -3.05 2.83 4.59
C TYR A 140 -3.93 3.21 3.40
N ASN A 141 -4.26 4.50 3.24
CA ASN A 141 -5.17 4.96 2.19
C ASN A 141 -4.63 4.66 0.79
N VAL A 142 -3.34 4.91 0.57
CA VAL A 142 -2.66 4.59 -0.69
C VAL A 142 -2.70 3.08 -0.94
N LEU A 143 -2.30 2.29 0.04
CA LEU A 143 -2.26 0.84 -0.10
C LEU A 143 -3.64 0.24 -0.37
N TYR A 144 -4.65 0.64 0.40
CA TYR A 144 -6.02 0.17 0.24
C TYR A 144 -6.54 0.48 -1.17
N SER A 145 -6.27 1.70 -1.67
CA SER A 145 -6.64 2.10 -3.04
C SER A 145 -5.95 1.23 -4.09
N ILE A 146 -4.64 1.01 -3.99
CA ILE A 146 -3.88 0.16 -4.92
C ILE A 146 -4.44 -1.27 -4.91
N VAL A 147 -4.53 -1.89 -3.73
CA VAL A 147 -4.91 -3.30 -3.60
C VAL A 147 -6.36 -3.52 -4.05
N SER A 148 -7.29 -2.63 -3.69
CA SER A 148 -8.68 -2.74 -4.16
C SER A 148 -8.81 -2.53 -5.67
N THR A 149 -7.96 -1.69 -6.27
CA THR A 149 -7.96 -1.49 -7.72
C THR A 149 -7.47 -2.75 -8.43
N ILE A 150 -6.39 -3.36 -7.94
CA ILE A 150 -5.82 -4.57 -8.54
C ILE A 150 -6.78 -5.75 -8.42
N GLU A 151 -7.35 -5.97 -7.24
CA GLU A 151 -8.34 -7.04 -6.99
C GLU A 151 -9.48 -7.02 -8.01
N LYS A 152 -10.05 -5.84 -8.26
CA LYS A 152 -11.18 -5.66 -9.17
C LYS A 152 -10.81 -5.70 -10.65
N ASN A 153 -9.56 -5.42 -11.00
CA ASN A 153 -9.18 -5.12 -12.39
C ASN A 153 -8.08 -6.00 -12.95
N ILE A 154 -7.55 -6.99 -12.22
CA ILE A 154 -6.45 -7.84 -12.73
C ILE A 154 -6.81 -8.56 -14.03
N ASP A 155 -8.04 -9.09 -14.17
CA ASP A 155 -8.46 -9.76 -15.41
C ASP A 155 -8.50 -8.79 -16.59
N TYR A 156 -9.06 -7.58 -16.37
CA TYR A 156 -9.11 -6.52 -17.38
C TYR A 156 -7.72 -6.01 -17.76
N TYR A 157 -6.83 -5.91 -16.78
CA TYR A 157 -5.43 -5.53 -16.98
C TYR A 157 -4.69 -6.55 -17.86
N VAL A 158 -4.88 -7.85 -17.60
CA VAL A 158 -4.30 -8.92 -18.42
C VAL A 158 -4.86 -8.91 -19.84
N GLN A 159 -6.18 -8.76 -20.01
CA GLN A 159 -6.81 -8.62 -21.33
C GLN A 159 -6.24 -7.42 -22.10
N TYR A 160 -6.07 -6.27 -21.43
CA TYR A 160 -5.45 -5.09 -22.02
C TYR A 160 -4.01 -5.36 -22.50
N ILE A 161 -3.19 -6.06 -21.71
CA ILE A 161 -1.82 -6.40 -22.12
C ILE A 161 -1.83 -7.29 -23.37
N ILE A 162 -2.66 -8.33 -23.40
CA ILE A 162 -2.79 -9.27 -24.53
C ILE A 162 -3.13 -8.51 -25.84
N ILE A 163 -4.17 -7.67 -25.81
CA ILE A 163 -4.62 -6.90 -26.99
C ILE A 163 -3.51 -5.93 -27.44
N LYS A 164 -2.85 -5.27 -26.50
CA LYS A 164 -1.75 -4.33 -26.82
C LYS A 164 -0.56 -5.02 -27.46
N SER A 165 -0.20 -6.23 -27.01
CA SER A 165 0.87 -7.02 -27.63
C SER A 165 0.56 -7.43 -29.06
N GLU A 166 -0.68 -7.79 -29.37
CA GLU A 166 -1.11 -8.17 -30.73
C GLU A 166 -1.05 -6.99 -31.72
N HIS A 167 -1.38 -5.78 -31.26
CA HIS A 167 -1.34 -4.57 -32.09
C HIS A 167 0.08 -4.05 -32.40
N ASN A 168 1.06 -4.30 -31.52
CA ASN A 168 2.45 -3.92 -31.78
C ASN A 168 3.18 -4.92 -32.72
N GLY A 169 2.65 -6.13 -32.91
CA GLY A 169 3.23 -7.18 -33.75
C GLY A 169 2.75 -7.20 -35.22
N ASN A 170 1.64 -6.53 -35.55
CA ASN A 170 1.02 -6.60 -36.88
C ASN A 170 1.11 -5.27 -37.65
N LEU A 171 2.24 -5.04 -38.31
CA LEU A 171 2.32 -4.21 -39.52
C LEU A 171 1.69 -4.96 -40.70
N CYS A 172 0.37 -5.12 -40.73
CA CYS A 172 -0.40 -5.43 -41.94
C CYS A 172 -1.84 -4.93 -41.74
N GLY A 173 -2.26 -4.03 -42.64
CA GLY A 173 -3.43 -3.17 -42.51
C GLY A 173 -4.71 -3.84 -42.05
N GLY A 174 -5.32 -3.24 -41.03
CA GLY A 174 -6.67 -3.55 -40.58
C GLY A 174 -7.12 -2.45 -39.63
N THR A 175 -7.79 -1.44 -40.16
CA THR A 175 -8.50 -0.42 -39.38
C THR A 175 -9.53 -1.10 -38.47
N THR A 176 -9.43 -0.96 -37.15
CA THR A 176 -10.62 -0.92 -36.28
C THR A 176 -10.34 -0.10 -35.03
N ASN A 177 -11.20 0.89 -34.80
CA ASN A 177 -11.37 1.56 -33.52
C ASN A 177 -11.87 0.55 -32.48
N THR A 178 -10.96 -0.15 -31.81
CA THR A 178 -11.29 -0.79 -30.53
C THR A 178 -10.57 -0.03 -29.43
N GLU A 179 -11.14 1.12 -29.08
CA GLU A 179 -10.94 1.70 -27.76
C GLU A 179 -11.41 0.67 -26.73
N PHE A 180 -10.48 -0.14 -26.23
CA PHE A 180 -10.58 -0.67 -24.87
C PHE A 180 -9.67 0.21 -24.01
N PRO A 181 -10.11 1.41 -23.59
CA PRO A 181 -9.30 2.20 -22.71
C PRO A 181 -9.50 1.58 -21.33
N LEU A 182 -8.64 0.62 -20.96
CA LEU A 182 -8.37 0.45 -19.54
C LEU A 182 -7.95 1.83 -19.07
N LYS A 183 -8.74 2.42 -18.17
CA LYS A 183 -8.54 3.79 -17.77
C LYS A 183 -7.11 3.95 -17.23
N THR A 184 -6.44 5.03 -17.60
CA THR A 184 -5.02 5.25 -17.28
C THR A 184 -4.75 5.21 -15.78
N ASP A 185 -5.72 5.63 -14.96
CA ASP A 185 -5.68 5.53 -13.50
C ASP A 185 -5.52 4.08 -12.99
N ILE A 186 -6.11 3.09 -13.67
CA ILE A 186 -5.94 1.66 -13.31
C ILE A 186 -4.50 1.25 -13.59
N ILE A 187 -3.96 1.57 -14.77
CA ILE A 187 -2.58 1.23 -15.16
C ILE A 187 -1.58 1.87 -14.18
N ASP A 188 -1.83 3.12 -13.79
CA ASP A 188 -1.01 3.83 -12.82
C ASP A 188 -1.01 3.11 -11.47
N LYS A 189 -2.12 2.52 -11.01
CA LYS A 189 -2.15 1.71 -9.77
C LYS A 189 -1.32 0.43 -9.85
N PHE A 190 -1.25 -0.23 -10.99
CA PHE A 190 -0.34 -1.38 -11.18
C PHE A 190 1.13 -0.95 -11.11
N ASN A 191 1.47 0.21 -11.67
CA ASN A 191 2.83 0.77 -11.59
C ASN A 191 3.17 1.27 -10.17
N GLU A 192 2.20 1.86 -9.47
CA GLU A 192 2.34 2.28 -8.07
C GLU A 192 2.62 1.08 -7.16
N LEU A 193 1.94 -0.07 -7.36
CA LEU A 193 2.20 -1.29 -6.57
C LEU A 193 3.66 -1.73 -6.65
N SER A 194 4.25 -1.68 -7.84
CA SER A 194 5.65 -2.09 -8.06
C SER A 194 6.65 -1.21 -7.31
N ASN A 195 6.29 0.04 -7.04
CA ASN A 195 7.12 1.02 -6.34
C ASN A 195 6.66 1.27 -4.90
N PHE A 196 5.62 0.57 -4.43
CA PHE A 196 5.05 0.83 -3.13
C PHE A 196 6.03 0.41 -2.03
N VAL A 197 6.38 1.38 -1.18
CA VAL A 197 7.16 1.15 0.04
C VAL A 197 6.25 1.42 1.23
N CYS A 198 5.98 0.36 2.00
CA CYS A 198 5.19 0.48 3.22
C CYS A 198 5.92 1.40 4.22
N TYR A 199 5.20 2.34 4.83
CA TYR A 199 5.79 3.29 5.77
C TYR A 199 6.46 2.58 6.95
N ASP A 200 7.70 3.00 7.24
CA ASP A 200 8.49 2.52 8.37
C ASP A 200 8.46 3.52 9.53
N GLY A 201 7.60 3.26 10.52
CA GLY A 201 7.46 4.09 11.72
C GLY A 201 8.37 3.68 12.88
N SER A 202 9.33 2.77 12.69
CA SER A 202 10.16 2.22 13.79
C SER A 202 10.95 3.31 14.54
N GLY A 203 11.38 4.37 13.86
CA GLY A 203 12.07 5.51 14.45
C GLY A 203 11.18 6.34 15.40
N GLU A 204 9.97 6.65 14.94
CA GLU A 204 8.93 7.33 15.72
C GLU A 204 8.53 6.48 16.94
N VAL A 205 8.22 5.20 16.73
CA VAL A 205 7.85 4.23 17.77
C VAL A 205 8.93 4.17 18.86
N LYS A 206 10.21 4.09 18.49
CA LYS A 206 11.31 4.07 19.46
C LYS A 206 11.37 5.34 20.29
N THR A 207 11.14 6.50 19.68
CA THR A 207 11.16 7.79 20.39
C THR A 207 9.99 7.89 21.37
N ILE A 208 8.79 7.49 20.93
CA ILE A 208 7.58 7.50 21.76
C ILE A 208 7.73 6.52 22.93
N ARG A 209 8.20 5.30 22.68
CA ARG A 209 8.45 4.29 23.72
C ARG A 209 9.43 4.80 24.76
N ASN A 210 10.57 5.36 24.33
CA ASN A 210 11.57 5.91 25.23
C ASN A 210 11.00 7.03 26.11
N TYR A 211 10.08 7.83 25.59
CA TYR A 211 9.41 8.89 26.34
C TYR A 211 8.48 8.31 27.41
N ILE A 212 7.68 7.29 27.09
CA ILE A 212 6.76 6.65 28.05
C ILE A 212 7.54 5.91 29.15
N GLU A 213 8.64 5.23 28.79
CA GLU A 213 9.42 4.43 29.75
C GLU A 213 10.36 5.24 30.63
N ASN A 214 10.80 6.44 30.19
CA ASN A 214 11.79 7.26 30.89
C ASN A 214 11.30 8.68 31.24
N GLY A 215 10.03 8.99 30.98
CA GLY A 215 9.36 10.26 31.28
C GLY A 215 8.76 10.27 32.67
#